data_AF-A0A6I1NPD4-F1
#
_entry.id   AF-A0A6I1NPD4-F1
#
_cell.length_a   1.000
_cell.length_b   1.000
_cell.length_c   1.000
_cell.angle_alpha   90.00
_cell.angle_beta   90.00
_cell.angle_gamma   90.00
#
_symmetry.space_group_name_H-M   'P 1'
#
loop_
_entity.id
_entity.type
_entity.pdbx_description
1 polymer ?
#
loop_
_entity_poly.entity_id
_entity_poly.type
_entity_poly.pdbx_seq_one_letter_code
_entity_poly.pdbx_strand_id
1 'polypeptide(L)'
;MHHRNKDLRADFIEVLDEVSTLMSMAYEQLGPVPEDHALAQAGLENGREAVLDYVDHNEASLAFEHLLYMIDEPPLVISKKCRVVLARIATTLEMPFNE
;
A
#
# COMPACT_ATOMS: atom_id res chain seq x y z
N MET A 1 -11.08 -4.84 -24.14
CA MET A 1 -10.72 -5.23 -22.76
C MET A 1 -9.63 -4.33 -22.15
N HIS A 2 -9.67 -3.00 -22.36
CA HIS A 2 -8.61 -2.08 -21.89
C HIS A 2 -9.01 -1.19 -20.69
N HIS A 3 -10.27 -1.21 -20.25
CA HIS A 3 -10.74 -0.33 -19.17
C HIS A 3 -10.41 -0.86 -17.77
N ARG A 4 -10.51 -2.17 -17.53
CA ARG A 4 -10.30 -2.78 -16.20
C ARG A 4 -8.94 -2.48 -15.56
N ASN A 5 -7.88 -2.36 -16.36
CA ASN A 5 -6.52 -2.20 -15.84
C ASN A 5 -6.17 -0.76 -15.46
N LYS A 6 -6.78 0.24 -16.13
CA LYS A 6 -6.61 1.66 -15.78
C LYS A 6 -7.31 2.00 -14.47
N ASP A 7 -8.47 1.39 -14.23
CA ASP A 7 -9.23 1.55 -13.00
C ASP A 7 -8.46 0.96 -11.80
N LEU A 8 -7.88 -0.23 -11.97
CA LEU A 8 -7.08 -0.87 -10.91
C LEU A 8 -5.83 -0.08 -10.52
N ARG A 9 -5.04 0.39 -11.50
CA ARG A 9 -3.86 1.21 -11.21
C ARG A 9 -4.21 2.53 -10.53
N ALA A 10 -5.34 3.15 -10.91
CA ALA A 10 -5.81 4.37 -10.27
C ALA A 10 -6.20 4.11 -8.80
N ASP A 11 -6.81 2.96 -8.51
CA ASP A 11 -7.15 2.56 -7.15
C ASP A 11 -5.90 2.40 -6.27
N PHE A 12 -4.85 1.75 -6.80
CA PHE A 12 -3.56 1.65 -6.10
C PHE A 12 -2.97 3.03 -5.79
N ILE A 13 -2.97 3.95 -6.75
CA ILE A 13 -2.48 5.32 -6.54
C ILE A 13 -3.29 6.03 -5.45
N GLU A 14 -4.62 5.92 -5.50
CA GLU A 14 -5.50 6.58 -4.54
C GLU A 14 -5.22 6.12 -3.10
N VAL A 15 -4.98 4.83 -2.89
CA VAL A 15 -4.57 4.31 -1.58
C VAL A 15 -3.15 4.76 -1.22
N LEU A 16 -2.22 4.65 -2.16
CA LEU A 16 -0.82 5.01 -1.95
C LEU A 16 -0.63 6.48 -1.58
N ASP A 17 -1.45 7.40 -2.06
CA ASP A 17 -1.35 8.82 -1.70
C ASP A 17 -1.55 9.04 -0.20
N GLU A 18 -2.50 8.34 0.41
CA GLU A 18 -2.71 8.38 1.86
C GLU A 18 -1.61 7.60 2.60
N VAL A 19 -1.35 6.36 2.20
CA VAL A 19 -0.39 5.47 2.87
C VAL A 19 1.02 6.07 2.85
N SER A 20 1.46 6.63 1.73
CA SER A 20 2.80 7.25 1.61
C SER A 20 2.93 8.48 2.51
N THR A 21 1.84 9.24 2.68
CA THR A 21 1.81 10.39 3.60
C THR A 21 1.95 9.91 5.05
N LEU A 22 1.20 8.87 5.44
CA LEU A 22 1.26 8.29 6.78
C LEU A 22 2.62 7.66 7.08
N MET A 23 3.22 6.95 6.12
CA MET A 23 4.57 6.40 6.23
C MET A 23 5.60 7.50 6.43
N SER A 24 5.54 8.56 5.62
CA SER A 24 6.47 9.70 5.74
C SER A 24 6.37 10.33 7.13
N MET A 25 5.15 10.55 7.63
CA MET A 25 4.92 11.05 8.98
C MET A 25 5.47 10.10 10.06
N ALA A 26 5.34 8.79 9.87
CA ALA A 26 5.86 7.80 10.82
C ALA A 26 7.39 7.83 10.88
N TYR A 27 8.07 7.90 9.72
CA TYR A 27 9.53 8.06 9.65
C TYR A 27 9.99 9.39 10.27
N GLU A 28 9.31 10.50 9.97
CA GLU A 28 9.64 11.82 10.53
C GLU A 28 9.48 11.87 12.06
N GLN A 29 8.42 11.28 12.59
CA GLN A 29 8.15 11.26 14.03
C GLN A 29 9.14 10.38 14.80
N LEU A 30 9.57 9.26 14.20
CA LEU A 30 10.54 8.37 14.82
C LEU A 30 11.97 8.93 14.72
N GLY A 31 12.30 9.62 13.63
CA GLY A 31 13.65 10.05 13.32
C GLY A 31 14.52 8.86 12.90
N PRO A 32 15.78 8.76 13.36
CA PRO A 32 16.63 7.60 13.08
C PRO A 32 15.94 6.30 13.52
N VAL A 33 15.66 5.42 12.57
CA VAL A 33 14.91 4.18 12.81
C VAL A 33 15.81 3.14 13.49
N PRO A 34 15.45 2.64 14.69
CA PRO A 34 16.16 1.53 15.32
C PRO A 34 16.07 0.25 14.50
N GLU A 35 17.12 -0.58 14.49
CA GLU A 35 17.15 -1.83 13.70
C GLU A 35 16.04 -2.83 14.10
N ASP A 36 15.57 -2.79 15.33
CA ASP A 36 14.51 -3.66 15.87
C ASP A 36 13.09 -3.07 15.69
N HIS A 37 12.96 -1.91 15.05
CA HIS A 37 11.67 -1.26 14.83
C HIS A 37 10.97 -1.76 13.56
N ALA A 38 9.63 -1.77 13.55
CA ALA A 38 8.83 -2.20 12.39
C ALA A 38 9.18 -1.43 11.10
N LEU A 39 9.39 -0.11 11.19
CA LEU A 39 9.81 0.72 10.06
C LEU A 39 11.21 0.41 9.49
N ALA A 40 12.04 -0.38 10.19
CA ALA A 40 13.34 -0.82 9.67
C ALA A 40 13.21 -2.01 8.71
N GLN A 41 12.02 -2.60 8.60
CA GLN A 41 11.81 -3.73 7.72
C GLN A 41 11.95 -3.34 6.25
N ALA A 42 12.48 -4.26 5.46
CA ALA A 42 12.79 -4.02 4.05
C ALA A 42 11.52 -3.73 3.24
N GLY A 43 11.61 -2.75 2.33
CA GLY A 43 10.52 -2.43 1.40
C GLY A 43 9.46 -1.47 1.96
N LEU A 44 9.62 -0.95 3.18
CA LEU A 44 8.73 0.07 3.74
C LEU A 44 9.10 1.50 3.30
N GLU A 45 10.39 1.84 3.32
CA GLU A 45 10.87 3.20 3.02
C GLU A 45 10.56 3.63 1.58
N ASN A 46 10.78 2.72 0.61
CA ASN A 46 10.50 2.93 -0.82
C ASN A 46 9.26 2.12 -1.25
N GLY A 47 8.31 1.93 -0.33
CA GLY A 47 7.17 1.02 -0.55
C GLY A 47 6.26 1.49 -1.68
N ARG A 48 6.12 2.81 -1.88
CA ARG A 48 5.32 3.36 -2.99
C ARG A 48 5.88 2.94 -4.34
N GLU A 49 7.19 3.11 -4.52
CA GLU A 49 7.88 2.73 -5.75
C GLU A 49 7.77 1.23 -6.00
N ALA A 50 7.96 0.41 -4.96
CA ALA A 50 7.82 -1.04 -5.05
C ALA A 50 6.40 -1.46 -5.50
N VAL A 51 5.36 -0.92 -4.87
CA VAL A 51 3.96 -1.23 -5.23
C VAL A 51 3.66 -0.82 -6.68
N LEU A 52 4.07 0.39 -7.09
CA LEU A 52 3.83 0.85 -8.47
C LEU A 52 4.59 0.02 -9.50
N ASP A 53 5.81 -0.41 -9.19
CA ASP A 53 6.61 -1.28 -10.06
C ASP A 53 5.91 -2.63 -10.27
N TYR A 54 5.41 -3.26 -9.20
CA TYR A 54 4.61 -4.48 -9.32
C TYR A 54 3.34 -4.29 -10.15
N VAL A 55 2.62 -3.18 -9.96
CA VAL A 55 1.43 -2.87 -10.79
C VAL A 55 1.80 -2.74 -12.25
N ASP A 56 2.88 -2.01 -12.56
CA ASP A 56 3.32 -1.76 -13.94
C ASP A 56 3.88 -3.03 -14.62
N HIS A 57 4.33 -4.02 -13.83
CA HIS A 57 4.75 -5.35 -14.29
C HIS A 57 3.63 -6.42 -14.34
N ASN A 58 2.37 -6.04 -14.13
CA ASN A 58 1.20 -6.95 -14.05
C ASN A 58 1.22 -7.92 -12.85
N GLU A 59 1.93 -7.57 -11.78
CA GLU A 59 2.01 -8.31 -10.53
C GLU A 59 1.08 -7.70 -9.48
N ALA A 60 -0.16 -7.40 -9.86
CA ALA A 60 -1.10 -6.64 -9.01
C ALA A 60 -1.46 -7.32 -7.68
N SER A 61 -1.45 -8.66 -7.61
CA SER A 61 -1.63 -9.37 -6.34
C SER A 61 -0.46 -9.14 -5.38
N LEU A 62 0.78 -9.17 -5.89
CA LEU A 62 1.97 -8.86 -5.11
C LEU A 62 1.99 -7.39 -4.68
N ALA A 63 1.58 -6.50 -5.58
CA ALA A 63 1.37 -5.08 -5.26
C ALA A 63 0.38 -4.90 -4.10
N PHE A 64 -0.73 -5.65 -4.09
CA PHE A 64 -1.73 -5.60 -3.04
C PHE A 64 -1.20 -6.14 -1.70
N GLU A 65 -0.48 -7.27 -1.71
CA GLU A 65 0.17 -7.81 -0.51
C GLU A 65 1.18 -6.82 0.08
N HIS A 66 2.02 -6.22 -0.76
CA HIS A 66 2.99 -5.23 -0.32
C HIS A 66 2.31 -3.97 0.23
N LEU A 67 1.19 -3.56 -0.36
CA LEU A 67 0.42 -2.43 0.13
C LEU A 67 -0.22 -2.70 1.50
N LEU A 68 -0.77 -3.90 1.72
CA LEU A 68 -1.30 -4.30 3.03
C LEU A 68 -0.16 -4.40 4.06
N TYR A 69 0.99 -4.94 3.67
CA TYR A 69 2.18 -4.99 4.49
C TYR A 69 2.62 -3.58 4.96
N MET A 70 2.62 -2.59 4.07
CA MET A 70 2.90 -1.19 4.44
C MET A 70 1.92 -0.61 5.46
N ILE A 71 0.69 -1.10 5.51
CA ILE A 71 -0.35 -0.63 6.43
C ILE A 71 -0.25 -1.37 7.77
N ASP A 72 -0.10 -2.69 7.74
CA ASP A 72 -0.25 -3.55 8.91
C ASP A 72 1.02 -3.62 9.76
N GLU A 73 2.21 -3.54 9.14
CA GLU A 73 3.49 -3.66 9.85
C GLU A 73 3.77 -2.45 10.78
N PRO A 74 3.61 -1.17 10.35
CA PRO A 74 3.71 0.00 11.22
C PRO A 74 2.35 0.47 11.79
N PRO A 75 1.44 -0.47 12.08
CA PRO A 75 -0.03 -0.31 12.18
C PRO A 75 -0.61 1.09 11.84
N LEU A 76 -0.65 1.44 10.54
CA LEU A 76 -1.16 2.73 10.09
C LEU A 76 -2.68 2.83 10.24
N VAL A 77 -3.14 3.96 10.77
CA VAL A 77 -4.57 4.28 10.85
C VAL A 77 -5.01 4.96 9.55
N ILE A 78 -5.47 4.15 8.59
CA ILE A 78 -6.01 4.64 7.31
C ILE A 78 -7.48 5.08 7.41
N SER A 79 -7.86 6.02 6.55
CA SER A 79 -9.20 6.57 6.46
C SER A 79 -10.23 5.56 5.94
N LYS A 80 -11.51 5.82 6.25
CA LYS A 80 -12.63 5.04 5.69
C LYS A 80 -12.63 5.06 4.16
N LYS A 81 -12.22 6.17 3.54
CA LYS A 81 -12.14 6.30 2.08
C LYS A 81 -11.10 5.32 1.53
N CYS A 82 -9.91 5.29 2.11
CA CYS A 82 -8.85 4.36 1.74
C CYS A 82 -9.28 2.89 1.91
N ARG A 83 -9.95 2.54 3.01
CA ARG A 83 -10.52 1.19 3.22
C ARG A 83 -11.50 0.76 2.11
N VAL A 84 -12.37 1.67 1.66
CA VAL A 84 -13.31 1.38 0.56
C VAL A 84 -12.57 1.08 -0.74
N VAL A 85 -11.47 1.80 -1.03
CA VAL A 85 -10.67 1.57 -2.23
C VAL A 85 -9.88 0.26 -2.13
N LEU A 86 -9.31 -0.05 -0.96
CA LEU A 86 -8.68 -1.35 -0.71
C LEU A 86 -9.65 -2.52 -0.93
N ALA A 87 -10.88 -2.42 -0.43
CA ALA A 87 -11.91 -3.44 -0.66
C ALA A 87 -12.26 -3.60 -2.16
N ARG A 88 -12.24 -2.49 -2.92
CA ARG A 88 -12.43 -2.51 -4.38
C ARG A 88 -11.27 -3.21 -5.10
N ILE A 89 -10.03 -2.94 -4.70
CA ILE A 89 -8.82 -3.64 -5.22
C ILE A 89 -8.93 -5.13 -4.91
N ALA A 90 -9.19 -5.50 -3.65
CA ALA A 90 -9.33 -6.88 -3.20
C ALA A 90 -10.39 -7.64 -3.99
N THR A 91 -11.57 -7.03 -4.18
CA THR A 91 -12.66 -7.59 -4.99
C THR A 91 -12.24 -7.80 -6.44
N THR A 92 -11.49 -6.86 -7.02
CA THR A 92 -11.00 -6.93 -8.40
C THR A 92 -9.97 -8.03 -8.59
N LEU A 93 -9.14 -8.27 -7.58
CA LEU A 93 -8.08 -9.29 -7.56
C LEU A 93 -8.55 -10.64 -7.03
N GLU A 94 -9.80 -10.76 -6.58
CA GLU A 94 -10.34 -11.96 -5.90
C GLU A 94 -9.52 -12.37 -4.67
N MET A 95 -8.98 -11.38 -3.96
CA MET A 95 -8.13 -11.55 -2.78
C MET A 95 -8.89 -11.23 -1.48
N PRO A 96 -8.52 -11.86 -0.36
CA PRO A 96 -9.12 -11.55 0.94
C PRO A 96 -8.70 -10.15 1.42
N PHE A 97 -9.64 -9.43 2.03
CA PHE A 97 -9.39 -8.18 2.76
C PHE A 97 -10.39 -8.10 3.91
N ASN A 98 -9.88 -8.01 5.14
CA ASN A 98 -10.73 -7.88 6.33
C ASN A 98 -10.90 -6.39 6.67
N GLU A 99 -12.13 -5.89 6.60
CA GLU A 99 -12.47 -4.47 6.82
C GLU A 99 -12.23 -3.95 8.25
#